data_AF-A0A6J1WG03-F1
#
_entry.id   AF-A0A6J1WG03-F1
#
_cell.length_a   1.000
_cell.length_b   1.000
_cell.length_c   1.000
_cell.angle_alpha   90.00
_cell.angle_beta   90.00
_cell.angle_gamma   90.00
#
_symmetry.space_group_name_H-M   'P 1'
#
loop_
_entity.id
_entity.type
_entity.pdbx_description
1 polymer ?
#
loop_
_entity_poly.entity_id
_entity_poly.type
_entity_poly.pdbx_seq_one_letter_code
_entity_poly.pdbx_strand_id
1 'polypeptide(L)'
;MFRNIHKVVKLQKAKFSVAAPAPQTNPEILYTGLFINNEWVKSSDGRTFPTENPATGEVITEVQQSGKADVDKAVKAAKEAFRLGSPWRTMDASQRGVLINRLADLIERDRTYLAV
;
A
#
# COMPACT_ATOMS: atom_id res chain seq x y z
N MET A 1 42.68 -15.84 50.77
CA MET A 1 42.02 -14.56 51.07
C MET A 1 41.68 -13.88 49.72
N PHE A 2 40.40 -13.97 49.29
CA PHE A 2 39.69 -13.19 48.24
C PHE A 2 40.29 -13.16 46.80
N ARG A 3 39.58 -13.26 45.66
CA ARG A 3 38.15 -13.23 45.32
C ARG A 3 37.99 -13.72 43.86
N ASN A 4 36.99 -14.56 43.63
CA ASN A 4 36.46 -14.98 42.33
C ASN A 4 35.75 -13.81 41.62
N ILE A 5 36.06 -13.50 40.36
CA ILE A 5 35.18 -12.66 39.52
C ILE A 5 35.21 -13.12 38.05
N HIS A 6 34.48 -14.19 37.75
CA HIS A 6 33.99 -14.45 36.39
C HIS A 6 32.82 -13.48 36.14
N LYS A 7 33.05 -12.32 35.51
CA LYS A 7 31.96 -11.51 34.95
C LYS A 7 31.56 -12.11 33.60
N VAL A 8 30.62 -13.06 33.65
CA VAL A 8 29.83 -13.46 32.49
C VAL A 8 29.00 -12.26 32.06
N VAL A 9 29.33 -11.66 30.92
CA VAL A 9 28.48 -10.66 30.27
C VAL A 9 27.21 -11.38 29.84
N LYS A 10 26.14 -11.25 30.64
CA LYS A 10 24.80 -11.64 30.21
C LYS A 10 24.40 -10.70 29.08
N LEU A 11 24.50 -11.18 27.83
CA LEU A 11 23.78 -10.57 26.71
C LEU A 11 22.29 -10.57 27.08
N GLN A 12 21.74 -9.39 27.37
CA GLN A 12 20.30 -9.18 27.30
C GLN A 12 19.89 -9.42 25.84
N LYS A 13 19.29 -10.58 25.57
CA LYS A 13 18.54 -10.81 24.33
C LYS A 13 17.44 -9.75 24.29
N ALA A 14 17.58 -8.77 23.40
CA ALA A 14 16.49 -7.88 23.06
C ALA A 14 15.32 -8.74 22.59
N LYS A 15 14.19 -8.68 23.31
CA LYS A 15 12.94 -9.31 22.91
C LYS A 15 12.34 -8.50 21.77
N PHE A 16 12.78 -8.76 20.54
CA PHE A 16 12.02 -8.37 19.36
C PHE A 16 11.02 -9.50 19.07
N SER A 17 9.90 -9.47 19.77
CA SER A 17 8.70 -10.20 19.37
C SER A 17 7.51 -9.40 19.87
N VAL A 18 7.11 -8.42 19.08
CA VAL A 18 5.70 -8.05 19.05
C VAL A 18 5.06 -9.14 18.20
N ALA A 19 4.25 -10.00 18.82
CA ALA A 19 3.50 -11.01 18.10
C ALA A 19 2.69 -10.34 16.98
N ALA A 20 2.64 -10.95 15.80
CA ALA A 20 1.83 -10.42 14.71
C ALA A 20 0.37 -10.26 15.18
N PRO A 21 -0.28 -9.13 14.89
CA PRO A 21 -1.69 -8.97 15.21
C PRO A 21 -2.50 -10.08 14.53
N ALA A 22 -3.60 -10.49 15.15
CA ALA A 22 -4.47 -11.50 14.56
C ALA A 22 -4.95 -11.04 13.17
N PRO A 23 -4.92 -11.93 12.15
CA PRO A 23 -5.33 -11.56 10.79
C PRO A 23 -6.83 -11.30 10.73
N GLN A 24 -7.24 -10.39 9.86
CA GLN A 24 -8.64 -10.20 9.50
C GLN A 24 -9.01 -11.20 8.41
N THR A 25 -9.92 -12.13 8.70
CA THR A 25 -10.25 -13.22 7.75
C THR A 25 -11.25 -12.82 6.66
N ASN A 26 -11.93 -11.69 6.82
CA ASN A 26 -12.84 -11.12 5.84
C ASN A 26 -12.86 -9.58 5.98
N PRO A 27 -11.85 -8.88 5.47
CA PRO A 27 -11.79 -7.42 5.55
C PRO A 27 -12.83 -6.77 4.64
N GLU A 28 -13.33 -5.59 5.03
CA GLU A 28 -14.24 -4.80 4.18
C GLU A 28 -13.50 -4.25 2.97
N ILE A 29 -14.04 -4.46 1.77
CA ILE A 29 -13.44 -3.91 0.54
C ILE A 29 -13.87 -2.45 0.35
N LEU A 30 -12.90 -1.55 0.51
CA LEU A 30 -13.16 -0.10 0.46
C LEU A 30 -13.21 0.47 -0.96
N TYR A 31 -12.44 -0.08 -1.89
CA TYR A 31 -12.26 0.49 -3.22
C TYR A 31 -12.21 -0.58 -4.32
N THR A 32 -13.01 -0.39 -5.37
CA THR A 32 -13.08 -1.29 -6.54
C THR A 32 -12.98 -0.55 -7.87
N GLY A 33 -12.87 0.78 -7.83
CA GLY A 33 -12.80 1.67 -8.99
C GLY A 33 -11.42 1.71 -9.66
N LEU A 34 -11.32 2.41 -10.78
CA LEU A 34 -10.03 2.81 -11.35
C LEU A 34 -9.55 4.08 -10.62
N PHE A 35 -8.27 4.16 -10.24
CA PHE A 35 -7.73 5.35 -9.57
C PHE A 35 -6.97 6.23 -10.57
N ILE A 36 -7.59 7.35 -11.00
CA ILE A 36 -7.03 8.26 -12.00
C ILE A 36 -7.14 9.69 -11.48
N ASN A 37 -6.05 10.45 -11.54
CA ASN A 37 -5.99 11.85 -11.11
C ASN A 37 -6.49 12.08 -9.66
N ASN A 38 -6.08 11.21 -8.74
CA ASN A 38 -6.50 11.19 -7.33
C ASN A 38 -8.00 10.92 -7.09
N GLU A 39 -8.72 10.38 -8.06
CA GLU A 39 -10.15 10.06 -7.96
C GLU A 39 -10.43 8.60 -8.32
N TRP A 40 -11.44 8.02 -7.67
CA TRP A 40 -11.99 6.71 -8.03
C TRP A 40 -13.04 6.89 -9.13
N VAL A 41 -12.80 6.32 -10.30
CA VAL A 41 -13.68 6.40 -11.46
C VAL A 41 -14.18 5.02 -11.88
N LYS A 42 -15.38 4.97 -12.46
CA LYS A 42 -15.91 3.76 -13.09
C LYS A 42 -15.23 3.53 -14.45
N SER A 43 -15.19 2.28 -14.88
CA SER A 43 -14.75 1.92 -16.24
C SER A 43 -15.60 2.66 -17.27
N SER A 44 -14.96 3.16 -18.33
CA SER A 44 -15.65 3.84 -19.42
C SER A 44 -16.67 2.94 -20.13
N ASP A 45 -16.42 1.63 -20.12
CA ASP A 45 -17.31 0.62 -20.71
C ASP A 45 -18.25 0.00 -19.67
N GLY A 46 -18.17 0.42 -18.39
CA GLY A 46 -18.97 -0.10 -17.28
C GLY A 46 -18.69 -1.56 -16.90
N ARG A 47 -17.68 -2.19 -17.51
CA ARG A 47 -17.33 -3.59 -17.29
C ARG A 47 -16.66 -3.79 -15.94
N THR A 48 -16.95 -4.91 -15.31
CA THR A 48 -16.27 -5.41 -14.12
C THR A 48 -15.78 -6.83 -14.36
N PHE A 49 -14.92 -7.32 -13.47
CA PHE A 49 -14.56 -8.72 -13.41
C PHE A 49 -14.50 -9.19 -11.94
N PRO A 50 -14.85 -10.45 -11.67
CA PRO A 50 -14.79 -11.00 -10.33
C PRO A 50 -13.33 -11.19 -9.91
N THR A 51 -13.02 -10.85 -8.66
CA THR A 51 -11.80 -11.28 -7.97
C THR A 51 -12.16 -12.36 -6.97
N GLU A 52 -11.48 -13.51 -7.06
CA GLU A 52 -11.83 -14.73 -6.34
C GLU A 52 -10.79 -15.04 -5.27
N ASN A 53 -11.24 -15.65 -4.18
CA ASN A 53 -10.36 -16.18 -3.14
C ASN A 53 -9.77 -17.52 -3.61
N PRO A 54 -8.45 -17.65 -3.82
CA PRO A 54 -7.85 -18.88 -4.33
C PRO A 54 -7.96 -20.07 -3.36
N ALA A 55 -8.25 -19.84 -2.08
CA ALA A 55 -8.41 -20.90 -1.08
C ALA A 55 -9.81 -21.54 -1.09
N THR A 56 -10.85 -20.80 -1.51
CA THR A 56 -12.25 -21.26 -1.48
C THR A 56 -12.90 -21.30 -2.87
N GLY A 57 -12.37 -20.56 -3.84
CA GLY A 57 -13.00 -20.33 -5.14
C GLY A 57 -14.20 -19.38 -5.10
N GLU A 58 -14.48 -18.75 -3.96
CA GLU A 58 -15.59 -17.81 -3.82
C GLU A 58 -15.19 -16.40 -4.29
N VAL A 59 -16.15 -15.68 -4.87
CA VAL A 59 -15.94 -14.29 -5.31
C VAL A 59 -15.83 -13.37 -4.08
N ILE A 60 -14.73 -12.63 -3.98
CA ILE A 60 -14.50 -11.61 -2.96
C ILE A 60 -15.29 -10.34 -3.33
N THR A 61 -15.11 -9.84 -4.56
CA THR A 61 -15.79 -8.64 -5.08
C THR A 61 -15.72 -8.55 -6.61
N GLU A 62 -16.50 -7.64 -7.19
CA GLU A 62 -16.34 -7.17 -8.57
C GLU A 62 -15.43 -5.93 -8.62
N VAL A 63 -14.44 -5.94 -9.52
CA VAL A 63 -13.49 -4.82 -9.73
C VAL A 63 -13.70 -4.21 -11.12
N GLN A 64 -13.57 -2.88 -11.25
CA GLN A 64 -13.70 -2.21 -12.55
C GLN A 64 -12.65 -2.70 -13.55
N GLN A 65 -13.10 -3.12 -14.74
CA GLN A 65 -12.25 -3.55 -15.82
C GLN A 65 -11.88 -2.35 -16.71
N SER A 66 -10.61 -1.96 -16.74
CA SER A 66 -10.16 -0.85 -17.59
C SER A 66 -10.19 -1.22 -19.08
N GLY A 67 -10.78 -0.35 -19.90
CA GLY A 67 -10.71 -0.41 -21.35
C GLY A 67 -9.63 0.53 -21.93
N LYS A 68 -9.52 0.56 -23.26
CA LYS A 68 -8.58 1.46 -23.96
C LYS A 68 -8.82 2.94 -23.59
N ALA A 69 -10.09 3.36 -23.52
CA ALA A 69 -10.44 4.74 -23.19
C ALA A 69 -10.00 5.13 -21.76
N ASP A 70 -10.05 4.20 -20.81
CA ASP A 70 -9.59 4.44 -19.44
C ASP A 70 -8.06 4.58 -19.37
N VAL A 71 -7.34 3.74 -20.13
CA VAL A 71 -5.88 3.85 -20.28
C VAL A 71 -5.52 5.20 -20.90
N ASP A 72 -6.22 5.62 -21.96
CA ASP A 72 -5.99 6.92 -22.60
C ASP A 72 -6.22 8.09 -21.62
N LYS A 73 -7.26 8.02 -20.78
CA LYS A 73 -7.52 8.99 -19.70
C LYS A 73 -6.39 9.01 -18.66
N ALA A 74 -5.94 7.84 -18.20
CA ALA A 74 -4.86 7.72 -17.22
C ALA A 74 -3.54 8.29 -17.77
N VAL A 75 -3.19 7.96 -19.02
CA VAL A 75 -2.01 8.48 -19.70
C VAL A 75 -2.08 9.99 -19.86
N LYS A 76 -3.24 10.54 -20.23
CA LYS A 76 -3.43 12.00 -20.32
C LYS A 76 -3.20 12.67 -18.96
N ALA A 77 -3.80 12.15 -17.89
CA ALA A 77 -3.61 12.68 -16.54
C ALA A 77 -2.13 12.62 -16.10
N ALA A 78 -1.45 11.50 -16.36
CA ALA A 78 -0.04 11.36 -16.05
C ALA A 78 0.85 12.35 -16.84
N LYS A 79 0.54 12.59 -18.12
CA LYS A 79 1.25 13.58 -18.95
C LYS A 79 1.09 15.00 -18.40
N GLU A 80 -0.12 15.38 -17.99
CA GLU A 80 -0.35 16.70 -17.38
C GLU A 80 0.39 16.85 -16.04
N ALA A 81 0.36 15.81 -15.20
CA ALA A 81 1.12 15.79 -13.96
C ALA A 81 2.65 15.90 -14.20
N PHE A 82 3.16 15.47 -15.35
CA PHE A 82 4.58 15.52 -15.70
C PHE A 82 4.98 16.69 -16.62
N ARG A 83 4.07 17.61 -16.94
CA ARG A 83 4.35 18.75 -17.81
C ARG A 83 5.40 19.68 -17.19
N LEU A 84 6.22 20.34 -18.02
CA LEU A 84 7.19 21.33 -17.54
C LEU A 84 6.47 22.43 -16.74
N GLY A 85 6.97 22.72 -15.54
CA GLY A 85 6.34 23.67 -14.61
C GLY A 85 5.21 23.10 -13.76
N SER A 86 4.88 21.81 -13.88
CA SER A 86 3.89 21.16 -13.01
C SER A 86 4.42 21.00 -11.57
N PRO A 87 3.52 20.93 -10.55
CA PRO A 87 3.93 20.76 -9.15
C PRO A 87 4.84 19.55 -8.93
N TRP A 88 4.58 18.44 -9.62
CA TRP A 88 5.40 17.23 -9.48
C TRP A 88 6.80 17.38 -10.10
N ARG A 89 6.91 18.09 -11.24
CA ARG A 89 8.18 18.33 -11.92
C ARG A 89 9.06 19.36 -11.22
N THR A 90 8.45 20.37 -10.60
CA THR A 90 9.16 21.44 -9.90
C THR A 90 9.42 21.13 -8.43
N MET A 91 8.84 20.05 -7.89
CA MET A 91 9.06 19.61 -6.52
C MET A 91 10.53 19.28 -6.24
N ASP A 92 11.00 19.66 -5.05
CA ASP A 92 12.34 19.32 -4.59
C ASP A 92 12.51 17.79 -4.46
N ALA A 93 13.70 17.30 -4.75
CA ALA A 93 14.00 15.87 -4.62
C ALA A 93 13.81 15.35 -3.19
N SER A 94 14.18 16.15 -2.19
CA SER A 94 13.98 15.84 -0.78
C SER A 94 12.50 15.75 -0.40
N GLN A 95 11.66 16.64 -0.91
CA GLN A 95 10.21 16.63 -0.67
C GLN A 95 9.55 15.37 -1.23
N ARG A 96 10.00 14.86 -2.38
CA ARG A 96 9.55 13.55 -2.87
C ARG A 96 9.90 12.42 -1.89
N GLY A 97 11.08 12.47 -1.28
CA GLY A 97 11.48 11.53 -0.23
C GLY A 97 10.55 11.59 1.00
N VAL A 98 10.14 12.79 1.41
CA VAL A 98 9.16 12.99 2.50
C VAL A 98 7.81 12.35 2.14
N LEU A 99 7.33 12.53 0.91
CA LEU A 99 6.06 11.92 0.47
C LEU A 99 6.12 10.39 0.43
N ILE A 100 7.25 9.82 0.01
CA ILE A 100 7.44 8.36 0.01
C ILE A 100 7.47 7.81 1.44
N ASN A 101 8.16 8.47 2.36
CA ASN A 101 8.14 8.07 3.78
C ASN A 101 6.73 8.21 4.37
N ARG A 102 6.00 9.27 4.01
CA ARG A 102 4.61 9.42 4.44
C ARG A 102 3.71 8.30 3.93
N LEU A 103 3.93 7.85 2.69
CA LEU A 103 3.24 6.67 2.17
C LEU A 103 3.58 5.41 2.98
N ALA A 104 4.85 5.23 3.35
CA ALA A 104 5.27 4.12 4.20
C ALA A 104 4.59 4.16 5.58
N ASP A 105 4.51 5.33 6.21
CA ASP A 105 3.80 5.51 7.50
C ASP A 105 2.32 5.10 7.38
N LEU A 106 1.66 5.43 6.26
CA LEU A 106 0.26 5.08 6.02
C LEU A 106 0.07 3.57 5.79
N ILE A 107 1.01 2.94 5.07
CA ILE A 107 1.03 1.49 4.89
C ILE A 107 1.27 0.78 6.24
N GLU A 108 2.19 1.28 7.07
CA GLU A 108 2.46 0.71 8.39
C GLU A 108 1.26 0.86 9.33
N ARG A 109 0.58 2.01 9.30
CA ARG A 109 -0.67 2.24 10.03
C ARG A 109 -1.73 1.19 9.67
N ASP A 110 -1.91 0.90 8.39
CA ASP A 110 -2.96 0.00 7.88
C ASP A 110 -2.48 -1.44 7.68
N ARG A 111 -1.30 -1.80 8.21
CA ARG A 111 -0.62 -3.09 7.98
C ARG A 111 -1.51 -4.30 8.22
N THR A 112 -2.31 -4.31 9.29
CA THR A 112 -3.18 -5.45 9.63
C THR A 112 -4.27 -5.67 8.59
N TYR A 113 -4.79 -4.59 7.99
CA TYR A 113 -5.79 -4.64 6.94
C TYR A 113 -5.18 -5.05 5.59
N LEU A 114 -3.95 -4.62 5.28
CA LEU A 114 -3.27 -4.92 4.02
C LEU A 114 -2.62 -6.32 3.95
N ALA A 115 -2.41 -6.98 5.10
CA ALA A 115 -1.68 -8.25 5.20
C ALA A 115 -2.55 -9.52 5.00
N VAL A 116 -3.80 -9.34 4.55
CA VAL A 116 -4.79 -10.41 4.32
C VAL A 116 -4.43 -11.35 3.18
#